data_AF-K0KUF4-F1
#
_entry.id   AF-K0KUF4-F1
#
_cell.length_a   1.000
_cell.length_b   1.000
_cell.length_c   1.000
_cell.angle_alpha   90.00
_cell.angle_beta   90.00
_cell.angle_gamma   90.00
#
_symmetry.space_group_name_H-M   'P 1'
#
loop_
_entity.id
_entity.type
_entity.pdbx_description
1 polymer ?
#
loop_
_entity_poly.entity_id
_entity_poly.type
_entity_poly.pdbx_seq_one_letter_code
_entity_poly.pdbx_strand_id
1 'polypeptide(L)'
;MNNNLTAAEEKGYNTILNLTDEELIGTLRLEPVRLKKNQTPVCTMFENCQSRRFSAALCDPRTSFEFKFNEIFEIVEPQNVEYKKFSVKLALKSHPTSALSEEDINNIKAFIDGCYRQHHLNIFMRPDLNISDVITYLNKFGSLKSDKEIDDDICKINMERIPRVLIHIGSAGFLKSFHQLLNFYSDSFDTSYSSPYKLIGKVFQKQRSNFISIEETIPHRNCVYFFRPFKSNSEDFINSEFLQSFIKFFECIDIDNSSLNLDNKFYSIYDMKCSNDRINIKNNNDLYEDKSLPNYSDIKFEKDL
;
A
#
# COMPACT_ATOMS: atom_id res chain seq x y z
N MET A 1 17.41 1.99 0.90
CA MET A 1 17.48 3.48 0.84
C MET A 1 17.78 3.95 2.26
N ASN A 2 18.95 4.57 2.48
CA ASN A 2 19.28 5.19 3.76
C ASN A 2 18.41 6.43 3.96
N ASN A 3 17.57 6.42 5.00
CA ASN A 3 16.72 7.55 5.40
C ASN A 3 17.51 8.62 6.18
N ASN A 4 18.75 8.91 5.81
CA ASN A 4 19.49 9.98 6.47
C ASN A 4 19.08 11.30 5.83
N LEU A 5 17.98 11.87 6.34
CA LEU A 5 17.57 13.22 6.03
C LEU A 5 18.68 14.18 6.42
N THR A 6 18.94 15.19 5.60
CA THR A 6 19.74 16.33 6.06
C THR A 6 18.98 17.06 7.18
N ALA A 7 19.69 17.82 8.03
CA ALA A 7 19.03 18.57 9.11
C ALA A 7 17.92 19.51 8.61
N ALA A 8 18.06 20.06 7.39
CA ALA A 8 17.04 20.90 6.77
C ALA A 8 15.79 20.09 6.35
N GLU A 9 15.99 18.87 5.83
CA GLU A 9 14.89 17.98 5.45
C GLU A 9 14.13 17.46 6.68
N GLU A 10 14.84 17.12 7.77
CA GLU A 10 14.22 16.71 9.04
C GLU A 10 13.41 17.86 9.65
N LYS A 11 13.96 19.09 9.64
CA LYS A 11 13.20 20.29 10.02
C LYS A 11 11.97 20.44 9.15
N GLY A 12 12.10 20.33 7.82
CA GLY A 12 10.99 20.45 6.88
C GLY A 12 9.87 19.43 7.13
N TYR A 13 10.23 18.16 7.36
CA TYR A 13 9.29 17.12 7.77
C TYR A 13 8.50 17.52 9.02
N ASN A 14 9.20 17.91 10.08
CA ASN A 14 8.59 18.29 11.35
C ASN A 14 7.75 19.56 11.23
N THR A 15 8.18 20.54 10.44
CA THR A 15 7.41 21.76 10.16
C THR A 15 6.06 21.39 9.53
N ILE A 16 6.04 20.53 8.49
CA ILE A 16 4.79 20.12 7.84
C ILE A 16 3.83 19.45 8.83
N LEU A 17 4.33 18.59 9.71
CA LEU A 17 3.49 17.88 10.70
C LEU A 17 2.85 18.81 11.73
N ASN A 18 3.47 19.96 12.00
CA ASN A 18 3.06 20.90 13.03
C ASN A 18 2.22 22.07 12.49
N LEU A 19 2.00 22.17 11.18
CA LEU A 19 1.15 23.21 10.59
C LEU A 19 -0.29 23.10 11.12
N THR A 20 -0.93 24.24 11.36
CA THR A 20 -2.40 24.27 11.53
C THR A 20 -3.10 23.90 10.23
N ASP A 21 -4.40 23.60 10.30
CA ASP A 21 -5.17 23.30 9.09
C ASP A 21 -5.16 24.48 8.10
N GLU A 22 -5.25 25.74 8.57
CA GLU A 22 -5.17 26.92 7.70
C GLU A 22 -3.77 27.10 7.09
N GLU A 23 -2.71 26.91 7.89
CA GLU A 23 -1.34 27.02 7.41
C GLU A 23 -1.01 25.94 6.38
N LEU A 24 -1.47 24.71 6.64
CA LEU A 24 -1.32 23.57 5.73
C LEU A 24 -1.97 23.87 4.39
N ILE A 25 -3.25 24.28 4.41
CA ILE A 25 -4.00 24.65 3.20
C ILE A 25 -3.35 25.86 2.53
N GLY A 26 -2.87 26.85 3.28
CA GLY A 26 -2.21 28.05 2.75
C GLY A 26 -0.84 27.79 2.13
N THR A 27 -0.13 26.74 2.55
CA THR A 27 1.27 26.48 2.17
C THR A 27 1.40 25.38 1.14
N LEU A 28 0.64 24.29 1.29
CA LEU A 28 0.79 23.07 0.50
C LEU A 28 -0.41 22.84 -0.41
N ARG A 29 -0.17 22.12 -1.49
CA ARG A 29 -1.19 21.60 -2.40
C ARG A 29 -0.94 20.14 -2.72
N LEU A 30 -1.96 19.47 -3.27
CA LEU A 30 -1.83 18.13 -3.80
C LEU A 30 -1.54 18.18 -5.30
N GLU A 31 -0.48 17.49 -5.70
CA GLU A 31 -0.14 17.32 -7.12
C GLU A 31 -0.29 15.85 -7.53
N PRO A 32 -0.89 15.58 -8.71
CA PRO A 32 -0.92 14.23 -9.26
C PRO A 32 0.50 13.71 -9.50
N VAL A 33 0.76 12.47 -9.07
CA VAL A 33 2.01 11.78 -9.41
C VAL A 33 1.91 11.31 -10.86
N ARG A 34 2.50 12.07 -11.78
CA ARG A 34 2.55 11.73 -13.20
C ARG A 34 3.75 10.83 -13.48
N LEU A 35 3.49 9.66 -14.07
CA LEU A 35 4.55 8.86 -14.68
C LEU A 35 5.12 9.63 -15.88
N LYS A 36 6.44 9.60 -16.07
CA LYS A 36 7.04 10.21 -17.27
C LYS A 36 6.48 9.51 -18.51
N LYS A 37 6.23 10.23 -19.61
CA LYS A 37 5.62 9.69 -20.86
C LYS A 37 6.30 8.42 -21.41
N ASN A 38 7.55 8.16 -21.05
CA ASN A 38 8.35 7.02 -21.54
C ASN A 38 8.61 5.97 -20.44
N GLN A 39 8.03 6.11 -19.26
CA GLN A 39 8.11 5.07 -18.24
C GLN A 39 6.96 4.10 -18.46
N THR A 40 7.29 2.90 -18.94
CA THR A 40 6.35 1.77 -18.93
C THR A 40 5.88 1.59 -17.49
N PRO A 41 4.57 1.65 -17.22
CA PRO A 41 4.09 1.44 -15.88
C PRO A 41 4.45 0.02 -15.47
N VAL A 42 5.17 -0.10 -14.35
CA VAL A 42 5.77 -1.36 -13.89
C VAL A 42 4.84 -2.01 -12.87
N CYS A 43 4.86 -3.34 -12.81
CA CYS A 43 4.32 -4.08 -11.68
C CYS A 43 4.83 -3.48 -10.37
N THR A 44 3.94 -3.29 -9.40
CA THR A 44 4.28 -2.70 -8.12
C THR A 44 3.97 -3.69 -7.01
N MET A 45 4.97 -3.92 -6.16
CA MET A 45 4.82 -4.65 -4.92
C MET A 45 4.62 -3.65 -3.78
N PHE A 46 3.60 -3.87 -2.97
CA PHE A 46 3.34 -3.11 -1.76
C PHE A 46 3.34 -4.05 -0.56
N GLU A 47 4.24 -3.80 0.38
CA GLU A 47 4.49 -4.70 1.51
C GLU A 47 3.88 -4.13 2.77
N ASN A 48 2.90 -4.83 3.31
CA ASN A 48 2.43 -4.65 4.67
C ASN A 48 3.01 -5.80 5.52
N CYS A 49 4.27 -5.68 5.91
CA CYS A 49 5.01 -6.73 6.60
C CYS A 49 5.62 -6.23 7.91
N GLN A 50 5.43 -7.00 8.97
CA GLN A 50 6.20 -6.90 10.22
C GLN A 50 7.57 -7.59 10.10
N SER A 51 7.69 -8.58 9.21
CA SER A 51 8.91 -9.37 9.01
C SER A 51 9.61 -9.04 7.70
N ARG A 52 10.81 -8.44 7.78
CA ARG A 52 11.71 -8.30 6.62
C ARG A 52 12.22 -9.64 6.10
N ARG A 53 12.37 -10.63 6.98
CA ARG A 53 12.74 -12.00 6.59
C ARG A 53 11.69 -12.61 5.66
N PHE A 54 10.40 -12.36 5.92
CA PHE A 54 9.34 -12.79 5.03
C PHE A 54 9.45 -12.14 3.64
N SER A 55 9.55 -10.80 3.58
CA SER A 55 9.74 -10.09 2.31
C SER A 55 11.00 -10.56 1.55
N ALA A 56 12.10 -10.79 2.27
CA ALA A 56 13.33 -11.30 1.67
C ALA A 56 13.15 -12.72 1.13
N ALA A 57 12.53 -13.61 1.90
CA ALA A 57 12.27 -14.98 1.49
C ALA A 57 11.35 -15.06 0.27
N LEU A 58 10.31 -14.21 0.24
CA LEU A 58 9.39 -14.09 -0.89
C LEU A 58 10.10 -13.69 -2.18
N CYS A 59 11.07 -12.78 -2.10
CA CYS A 59 11.78 -12.23 -3.27
C CYS A 59 13.16 -12.88 -3.52
N ASP A 60 13.59 -13.87 -2.73
CA ASP A 60 14.91 -14.47 -2.85
C ASP A 60 15.05 -15.18 -4.21
N PRO A 61 15.96 -14.74 -5.10
CA PRO A 61 16.10 -15.33 -6.42
C PRO A 61 16.70 -16.74 -6.40
N ARG A 62 17.26 -17.20 -5.27
CA ARG A 62 17.98 -18.48 -5.15
C ARG A 62 17.05 -19.66 -4.86
N THR A 63 15.82 -19.41 -4.41
CA THR A 63 14.84 -20.47 -4.13
C THR A 63 13.83 -20.58 -5.28
N SER A 64 13.28 -21.77 -5.53
CA SER A 64 12.25 -21.97 -6.55
C SER A 64 10.90 -21.38 -6.12
N PHE A 65 10.02 -21.11 -7.08
CA PHE A 65 8.64 -20.71 -6.78
C PHE A 65 7.91 -21.80 -5.96
N GLU A 66 7.99 -23.06 -6.37
CA GLU A 66 7.45 -24.21 -5.63
C GLU A 66 7.88 -24.23 -4.17
N PHE A 67 9.17 -24.00 -3.90
CA PHE A 67 9.67 -23.96 -2.53
C PHE A 67 9.01 -22.83 -1.75
N LYS A 68 8.95 -21.62 -2.32
CA LYS A 68 8.32 -20.47 -1.65
C LYS A 68 6.82 -20.68 -1.41
N PHE A 69 6.11 -21.20 -2.40
CA PHE A 69 4.69 -21.51 -2.28
C PHE A 69 4.44 -22.58 -1.21
N ASN A 70 5.31 -23.59 -1.11
CA ASN A 70 5.14 -24.66 -0.12
C ASN A 70 5.55 -24.24 1.30
N GLU A 71 6.58 -23.41 1.45
CA GLU A 71 7.22 -23.18 2.76
C GLU A 71 7.14 -21.75 3.29
N ILE A 72 6.92 -20.74 2.43
CA ILE A 72 7.05 -19.33 2.82
C ILE A 72 5.70 -18.63 2.84
N PHE A 73 4.87 -18.83 1.82
CA PHE A 73 3.67 -18.04 1.64
C PHE A 73 2.44 -18.80 1.18
N GLU A 74 1.29 -18.19 1.40
CA GLU A 74 0.00 -18.54 0.79
C GLU A 74 -0.45 -17.39 -0.09
N ILE A 75 -1.01 -17.72 -1.25
CA ILE A 75 -1.61 -16.72 -2.15
C ILE A 75 -3.12 -16.81 -1.95
N VAL A 76 -3.70 -15.70 -1.51
CA VAL A 76 -5.14 -15.48 -1.72
C VAL A 76 -5.25 -14.99 -3.14
N GLU A 77 -5.48 -15.93 -4.06
CA GLU A 77 -5.60 -15.60 -5.48
C GLU A 77 -6.79 -14.66 -5.67
N PRO A 78 -6.56 -13.39 -6.04
CA PRO A 78 -7.66 -12.55 -6.44
C PRO A 78 -8.17 -13.11 -7.77
N GLN A 79 -9.47 -13.32 -7.86
CA GLN A 79 -10.15 -13.43 -9.16
C GLN A 79 -9.97 -12.10 -9.91
N ASN A 80 -8.84 -11.89 -10.59
CA ASN A 80 -8.52 -10.74 -11.46
C ASN A 80 -9.22 -9.43 -11.06
N VAL A 81 -8.91 -8.94 -9.86
CA VAL A 81 -9.63 -7.80 -9.29
C VAL A 81 -9.10 -6.49 -9.86
N GLU A 82 -9.99 -5.72 -10.47
CA GLU A 82 -9.66 -4.38 -10.97
C GLU A 82 -9.69 -3.31 -9.86
N TYR A 83 -8.81 -2.32 -10.02
CA TYR A 83 -8.73 -1.11 -9.21
C TYR A 83 -8.46 0.11 -10.09
N LYS A 84 -8.98 1.26 -9.68
CA LYS A 84 -8.50 2.57 -10.09
C LYS A 84 -7.45 3.04 -9.08
N LYS A 85 -6.27 3.41 -9.54
CA LYS A 85 -5.21 3.98 -8.70
C LYS A 85 -5.21 5.50 -8.83
N PHE A 86 -5.41 6.16 -7.70
CA PHE A 86 -5.21 7.59 -7.52
C PHE A 86 -3.89 7.83 -6.78
N SER A 87 -3.01 8.68 -7.33
CA SER A 87 -1.68 8.93 -6.76
C SER A 87 -1.41 10.42 -6.69
N VAL A 88 -1.18 10.95 -5.48
CA VAL A 88 -0.86 12.36 -5.25
C VAL A 88 0.36 12.50 -4.34
N LYS A 89 0.96 13.69 -4.38
CA LYS A 89 2.07 14.07 -3.53
C LYS A 89 1.89 15.48 -2.99
N LEU A 90 2.57 15.78 -1.88
CA LEU A 90 2.65 17.15 -1.38
C LEU A 90 3.53 17.99 -2.30
N ALA A 91 3.10 19.24 -2.54
CA ALA A 91 3.88 20.24 -3.24
C ALA A 91 3.70 21.60 -2.57
N LEU A 92 4.76 22.39 -2.54
CA LEU A 92 4.70 23.77 -2.07
C LEU A 92 3.92 24.63 -3.08
N LYS A 93 3.04 25.51 -2.59
CA LYS A 93 2.36 26.50 -3.43
C LYS A 93 3.33 27.55 -3.94
N SER A 94 3.03 28.14 -5.10
CA SER A 94 3.83 29.25 -5.67
C SER A 94 3.82 30.51 -4.78
N HIS A 95 2.73 30.70 -4.05
CA HIS A 95 2.57 31.76 -3.06
C HIS A 95 2.12 31.12 -1.75
N PRO A 96 3.05 30.57 -0.95
CA PRO A 96 2.71 30.02 0.36
C PRO A 96 2.25 31.15 1.29
N THR A 97 1.55 30.79 2.37
CA THR A 97 1.11 31.75 3.38
C THR A 97 2.26 32.57 3.95
N SER A 98 1.99 33.81 4.34
CA SER A 98 2.95 34.67 5.05
C SER A 98 3.07 34.33 6.54
N ALA A 99 2.32 33.35 7.03
CA ALA A 99 2.37 32.90 8.43
C ALA A 99 3.68 32.17 8.78
N LEU A 100 4.36 31.59 7.79
CA LEU A 100 5.61 30.87 7.96
C LEU A 100 6.82 31.76 7.67
N SER A 101 7.93 31.50 8.37
CA SER A 101 9.19 32.16 8.09
C SER A 101 9.78 31.69 6.75
N GLU A 102 10.68 32.48 6.17
CA GLU A 102 11.41 32.08 4.95
C GLU A 102 12.28 30.83 5.19
N GLU A 103 12.84 30.68 6.40
CA GLU A 103 13.58 29.48 6.79
C GLU A 103 12.68 28.24 6.77
N ASP A 104 11.47 28.34 7.32
CA ASP A 104 10.50 27.23 7.34
C ASP A 104 10.10 26.81 5.92
N ILE A 105 9.78 27.78 5.06
CA ILE A 105 9.43 27.51 3.66
C ILE A 105 10.59 26.80 2.93
N ASN A 106 11.83 27.24 3.18
CA ASN A 106 13.01 26.63 2.59
C ASN A 106 13.26 25.21 3.12
N ASN A 107 13.03 24.96 4.42
CA ASN A 107 13.14 23.62 5.00
C ASN A 107 12.07 22.66 4.44
N ILE A 108 10.80 23.11 4.34
CA ILE A 108 9.71 22.34 3.71
C ILE A 108 10.09 22.00 2.27
N LYS A 109 10.60 22.97 1.52
CA LYS A 109 11.04 22.77 0.14
C LYS A 109 12.18 21.75 0.06
N ALA A 110 13.18 21.87 0.92
CA ALA A 110 14.29 20.92 0.99
C ALA A 110 13.79 19.49 1.24
N PHE A 111 12.84 19.30 2.18
CA PHE A 111 12.23 18.01 2.41
C PHE A 111 11.48 17.46 1.18
N ILE A 112 10.64 18.29 0.54
CA ILE A 112 9.87 17.88 -0.65
C ILE A 112 10.79 17.49 -1.81
N ASP A 113 11.86 18.27 -2.05
CA ASP A 113 12.81 18.05 -3.13
C ASP A 113 13.76 16.88 -2.83
N GLY A 114 14.14 16.68 -1.57
CA GLY A 114 15.06 15.63 -1.12
C GLY A 114 14.43 14.23 -1.04
N CYS A 115 13.13 14.12 -0.79
CA CYS A 115 12.47 12.84 -0.52
C CYS A 115 11.36 12.47 -1.51
N TYR A 116 11.71 11.82 -2.61
CA TYR A 116 10.75 11.52 -3.68
C TYR A 116 9.51 10.74 -3.25
N ARG A 117 9.60 9.74 -2.36
CA ARG A 117 8.44 8.86 -2.03
C ARG A 117 7.77 9.14 -0.70
N GLN A 118 8.43 9.81 0.25
CA GLN A 118 7.94 9.90 1.63
C GLN A 118 6.69 10.78 1.77
N HIS A 119 6.50 11.73 0.86
CA HIS A 119 5.34 12.62 0.80
C HIS A 119 4.32 12.23 -0.28
N HIS A 120 4.23 10.94 -0.61
CA HIS A 120 3.25 10.40 -1.56
C HIS A 120 2.07 9.73 -0.85
N LEU A 121 0.91 9.80 -1.48
CA LEU A 121 -0.29 9.03 -1.14
C LEU A 121 -0.76 8.28 -2.39
N ASN A 122 -1.03 6.99 -2.23
CA ASN A 122 -1.66 6.15 -3.24
C ASN A 122 -2.97 5.60 -2.66
N ILE A 123 -4.05 5.71 -3.42
CA ILE A 123 -5.35 5.13 -3.10
C ILE A 123 -5.73 4.20 -4.25
N PHE A 124 -5.82 2.90 -3.96
CA PHE A 124 -6.37 1.89 -4.85
C PHE A 124 -7.83 1.68 -4.46
N MET A 125 -8.76 2.00 -5.33
CA MET A 125 -10.20 1.84 -5.08
C MET A 125 -10.86 1.00 -6.17
N ARG A 126 -11.89 0.22 -5.84
CA ARG A 126 -12.65 -0.54 -6.84
C ARG A 126 -13.27 0.38 -7.90
N PRO A 127 -13.48 -0.07 -9.15
CA PRO A 127 -13.91 0.80 -10.24
C PRO A 127 -15.30 1.42 -10.05
N ASP A 128 -16.16 0.80 -9.25
CA ASP A 128 -17.49 1.29 -8.87
C ASP A 128 -17.46 2.44 -7.84
N LEU A 129 -16.30 2.70 -7.24
CA LEU A 129 -16.11 3.79 -6.28
C LEU A 129 -15.55 5.05 -6.95
N ASN A 130 -15.91 6.20 -6.38
CA ASN A 130 -15.31 7.49 -6.68
C ASN A 130 -14.48 8.00 -5.49
N ILE A 131 -13.56 8.92 -5.76
CA ILE A 131 -12.76 9.54 -4.69
C ILE A 131 -13.63 10.26 -3.66
N SER A 132 -14.76 10.84 -4.08
CA SER A 132 -15.75 11.47 -3.20
C SER A 132 -16.35 10.48 -2.19
N ASP A 133 -16.57 9.22 -2.59
CA ASP A 133 -17.06 8.16 -1.68
C ASP A 133 -16.01 7.86 -0.60
N VAL A 134 -14.73 7.80 -1.00
CA VAL A 134 -13.60 7.59 -0.08
C VAL A 134 -13.47 8.76 0.89
N ILE A 135 -13.50 10.00 0.38
CA ILE A 135 -13.41 11.21 1.21
C ILE A 135 -14.58 11.28 2.19
N THR A 136 -15.81 11.03 1.74
CA THR A 136 -17.01 11.00 2.58
C THR A 136 -16.87 9.97 3.70
N TYR A 137 -16.36 8.78 3.37
CA TYR A 137 -16.09 7.74 4.35
C TYR A 137 -15.03 8.16 5.36
N LEU A 138 -13.91 8.73 4.93
CA LEU A 138 -12.86 9.25 5.82
C LEU A 138 -13.40 10.36 6.75
N ASN A 139 -14.28 11.23 6.26
CA ASN A 139 -14.92 12.26 7.09
C ASN A 139 -15.88 11.69 8.12
N LYS A 140 -16.61 10.64 7.76
CA LYS A 140 -17.58 10.01 8.67
C LYS A 140 -16.91 9.24 9.80
N PHE A 141 -15.87 8.47 9.50
CA PHE A 141 -15.22 7.58 10.47
C PHE A 141 -13.96 8.17 11.08
N GLY A 142 -13.41 9.25 10.52
CA GLY A 142 -12.24 9.93 11.02
C GLY A 142 -10.99 9.04 10.98
N SER A 143 -10.42 8.76 12.16
CA SER A 143 -9.16 8.05 12.33
C SER A 143 -9.26 6.59 11.93
N LEU A 144 -8.81 6.26 10.72
CA LEU A 144 -8.56 4.87 10.33
C LEU A 144 -7.38 4.31 11.12
N LYS A 145 -7.54 3.09 11.62
CA LYS A 145 -6.41 2.31 12.14
C LYS A 145 -5.58 1.82 10.97
N SER A 146 -4.26 1.83 11.10
CA SER A 146 -3.43 1.16 10.11
C SER A 146 -3.70 -0.35 10.13
N ASP A 147 -3.38 -1.06 9.06
CA ASP A 147 -3.54 -2.53 9.02
C ASP A 147 -2.75 -3.25 10.13
N LYS A 148 -1.70 -2.60 10.64
CA LYS A 148 -0.94 -3.07 11.80
C LYS A 148 -1.68 -2.86 13.13
N GLU A 149 -2.51 -1.83 13.24
CA GLU A 149 -3.26 -1.47 14.46
C GLU A 149 -4.65 -2.12 14.53
N ILE A 150 -5.14 -2.69 13.43
CA ILE A 150 -6.37 -3.48 13.40
C ILE A 150 -6.23 -4.69 14.33
N ASP A 151 -7.33 -5.12 14.97
CA ASP A 151 -7.39 -6.29 15.84
C ASP A 151 -6.99 -7.61 15.14
N ASP A 152 -6.40 -8.56 15.88
CA ASP A 152 -5.92 -9.84 15.31
C ASP A 152 -7.05 -10.65 14.67
N ASP A 153 -8.24 -10.71 15.25
CA ASP A 153 -9.34 -11.50 14.69
C ASP A 153 -9.84 -10.90 13.37
N ILE A 154 -9.86 -9.57 13.30
CA ILE A 154 -10.17 -8.85 12.06
C ILE A 154 -9.07 -9.06 11.04
N CYS A 155 -7.80 -9.08 11.47
CA CYS A 155 -6.68 -9.30 10.59
C CYS A 155 -6.70 -10.70 9.96
N LYS A 156 -7.06 -11.75 10.72
CA LYS A 156 -7.30 -13.10 10.19
C LYS A 156 -8.39 -13.11 9.13
N ILE A 157 -9.53 -12.47 9.39
CA ILE A 157 -10.64 -12.36 8.42
C ILE A 157 -10.19 -11.59 7.17
N ASN A 158 -9.38 -10.56 7.35
CA ASN A 158 -8.82 -9.80 6.25
C ASN A 158 -7.87 -10.62 5.40
N MET A 159 -7.30 -11.73 5.87
CA MET A 159 -6.45 -12.57 5.04
C MET A 159 -7.17 -12.98 3.76
N GLU A 160 -8.36 -13.55 3.93
CA GLU A 160 -9.17 -14.15 2.88
C GLU A 160 -9.88 -13.12 2.00
N ARG A 161 -9.89 -11.84 2.40
CA ARG A 161 -10.66 -10.78 1.73
C ARG A 161 -9.79 -9.85 0.92
N ILE A 162 -10.39 -9.28 -0.12
CA ILE A 162 -9.80 -8.22 -0.93
C ILE A 162 -10.46 -6.88 -0.57
N PRO A 163 -9.71 -5.84 -0.17
CA PRO A 163 -10.29 -4.57 0.26
C PRO A 163 -11.01 -3.83 -0.89
N ARG A 164 -12.03 -3.04 -0.57
CA ARG A 164 -12.65 -2.14 -1.57
C ARG A 164 -11.78 -0.92 -1.83
N VAL A 165 -11.07 -0.46 -0.79
CA VAL A 165 -10.08 0.61 -0.89
C VAL A 165 -8.82 0.21 -0.12
N LEU A 166 -7.65 0.38 -0.72
CA LEU A 166 -6.35 0.24 -0.09
C LEU A 166 -5.61 1.57 -0.20
N ILE A 167 -5.26 2.16 0.93
CA ILE A 167 -4.50 3.40 1.02
C ILE A 167 -3.07 3.07 1.43
N HIS A 168 -2.11 3.55 0.66
CA HIS A 168 -0.68 3.48 0.96
C HIS A 168 -0.08 4.88 1.03
N ILE A 169 0.50 5.22 2.17
CA ILE A 169 1.16 6.52 2.40
C ILE A 169 2.67 6.33 2.57
N GLY A 170 3.46 7.25 2.01
CA GLY A 170 4.92 7.20 2.08
C GLY A 170 5.48 7.38 3.48
N SER A 171 4.83 8.21 4.30
CA SER A 171 5.10 8.41 5.72
C SER A 171 3.79 8.55 6.48
N ALA A 172 3.61 7.75 7.54
CA ALA A 172 2.38 7.68 8.32
C ALA A 172 1.97 9.04 8.91
N GLY A 173 2.95 9.89 9.28
CA GLY A 173 2.71 11.20 9.87
C GLY A 173 1.88 12.13 8.98
N PHE A 174 1.94 11.98 7.66
CA PHE A 174 1.23 12.85 6.73
C PHE A 174 -0.23 12.45 6.47
N LEU A 175 -0.76 11.37 7.07
CA LEU A 175 -2.12 10.93 6.77
C LEU A 175 -3.15 12.02 7.08
N LYS A 176 -3.00 12.69 8.23
CA LYS A 176 -3.86 13.82 8.61
C LYS A 176 -3.76 14.95 7.58
N SER A 177 -2.54 15.32 7.19
CA SER A 177 -2.31 16.38 6.21
C SER A 177 -2.96 16.06 4.86
N PHE A 178 -2.84 14.82 4.39
CA PHE A 178 -3.50 14.38 3.17
C PHE A 178 -5.02 14.40 3.29
N HIS A 179 -5.57 13.92 4.40
CA HIS A 179 -7.02 13.93 4.62
C HIS A 179 -7.57 15.36 4.56
N GLN A 180 -6.93 16.30 5.25
CA GLN A 180 -7.34 17.71 5.22
C GLN A 180 -7.26 18.33 3.82
N LEU A 181 -6.15 18.11 3.10
CA LEU A 181 -6.00 18.62 1.75
C LEU A 181 -6.99 17.95 0.78
N LEU A 182 -7.25 16.64 0.91
CA LEU A 182 -8.24 15.94 0.09
C LEU A 182 -9.65 16.50 0.31
N ASN A 183 -10.00 16.82 1.56
CA ASN A 183 -11.26 17.49 1.87
C ASN A 183 -11.35 18.87 1.23
N PHE A 184 -10.31 19.68 1.39
CA PHE A 184 -10.27 21.04 0.84
C PHE A 184 -10.37 21.05 -0.69
N TYR A 185 -9.71 20.10 -1.35
CA TYR A 185 -9.71 20.01 -2.82
C TYR A 185 -10.81 19.10 -3.40
N SER A 186 -11.72 18.56 -2.57
CA SER A 186 -12.70 17.54 -2.95
C SER A 186 -13.49 17.87 -4.22
N ASP A 187 -13.96 19.11 -4.37
CA ASP A 187 -14.74 19.57 -5.53
C ASP A 187 -13.90 19.83 -6.79
N SER A 188 -12.58 19.93 -6.64
CA SER A 188 -11.63 20.28 -7.71
C SER A 188 -10.80 19.09 -8.20
N PHE A 189 -11.01 17.90 -7.64
CA PHE A 189 -10.25 16.72 -8.03
C PHE A 189 -10.67 16.21 -9.39
N ASP A 190 -9.77 16.33 -10.34
CA ASP A 190 -9.88 15.68 -11.62
C ASP A 190 -9.53 14.18 -11.47
N THR A 191 -10.56 13.32 -11.52
CA THR A 191 -10.40 11.86 -11.46
C THR A 191 -9.91 11.25 -12.78
N SER A 192 -9.77 12.04 -13.86
CA SER A 192 -9.27 11.56 -15.16
C SER A 192 -7.81 11.06 -15.09
N TYR A 193 -7.07 11.45 -14.06
CA TYR A 193 -5.70 10.98 -13.81
C TYR A 193 -5.63 9.59 -13.15
N SER A 194 -6.78 8.97 -12.83
CA SER A 194 -6.79 7.61 -12.28
C SER A 194 -6.35 6.61 -13.34
N SER A 195 -5.36 5.78 -12.97
CA SER A 195 -4.83 4.75 -13.86
C SER A 195 -5.46 3.41 -13.50
N PRO A 196 -5.86 2.57 -14.48
CA PRO A 196 -6.42 1.26 -14.22
C PRO A 196 -5.31 0.27 -13.83
N TYR A 197 -5.51 -0.43 -12.74
CA TYR A 197 -4.63 -1.48 -12.21
C TYR A 197 -5.44 -2.75 -11.94
N LYS A 198 -4.76 -3.88 -11.89
CA LYS A 198 -5.25 -5.16 -11.41
C LYS A 198 -4.46 -5.55 -10.16
N LEU A 199 -5.13 -6.10 -9.16
CA LEU A 199 -4.49 -6.86 -8.10
C LEU A 199 -4.32 -8.29 -8.63
N ILE A 200 -3.07 -8.70 -8.83
CA ILE A 200 -2.72 -10.02 -9.37
C ILE A 200 -2.42 -11.04 -8.27
N GLY A 201 -2.21 -10.58 -7.03
CA GLY A 201 -2.05 -11.47 -5.89
C GLY A 201 -1.99 -10.72 -4.57
N LYS A 202 -2.58 -11.33 -3.55
CA LYS A 202 -2.41 -10.96 -2.14
C LYS A 202 -1.73 -12.14 -1.45
N VAL A 203 -0.49 -11.94 -1.02
CA VAL A 203 0.38 -13.01 -0.54
C VAL A 203 0.60 -12.83 0.96
N PHE A 204 0.37 -13.89 1.74
CA PHE A 204 0.57 -13.89 3.18
C PHE A 204 1.66 -14.86 3.59
N GLN A 205 2.28 -14.59 4.73
CA GLN A 205 3.19 -15.56 5.33
C GLN A 205 2.43 -16.78 5.83
N LYS A 206 2.97 -17.97 5.56
CA LYS A 206 2.49 -19.22 6.15
C LYS A 206 2.64 -19.22 7.67
N GLN A 207 1.67 -19.84 8.34
CA GLN A 207 1.70 -19.95 9.81
C GLN A 207 2.87 -20.80 10.32
N ARG A 208 3.29 -21.79 9.54
CA ARG A 208 4.43 -22.66 9.85
C ARG A 208 5.29 -22.79 8.60
N SER A 209 6.59 -22.69 8.79
CA SER A 209 7.62 -22.94 7.78
C SER A 209 8.68 -23.83 8.40
N ASN A 210 9.07 -24.90 7.71
CA ASN A 210 10.14 -25.77 8.22
C ASN A 210 11.54 -25.16 8.02
N PHE A 211 11.64 -24.09 7.23
CA PHE A 211 12.92 -23.56 6.74
C PHE A 211 13.22 -22.14 7.23
N ILE A 212 12.20 -21.37 7.59
CA ILE A 212 12.38 -20.03 8.11
C ILE A 212 11.64 -19.91 9.42
N SER A 213 12.37 -19.73 10.52
CA SER A 213 11.74 -19.30 11.78
C SER A 213 11.32 -17.84 11.60
N ILE A 214 10.03 -17.67 11.35
CA ILE A 214 9.35 -16.37 11.32
C ILE A 214 8.36 -16.25 12.50
N GLU A 215 8.57 -17.09 13.52
CA GLU A 215 7.73 -17.27 14.72
C GLU A 215 7.66 -16.01 15.60
N GLU A 216 8.61 -15.09 15.47
CA GLU A 216 8.63 -13.80 16.18
C GLU A 216 7.61 -12.79 15.63
N THR A 217 6.85 -13.13 14.58
CA THR A 217 5.86 -12.23 13.97
C THR A 217 4.51 -12.90 13.79
N ILE A 218 3.47 -12.08 13.62
CA ILE A 218 2.10 -12.55 13.43
C ILE A 218 1.90 -12.83 11.93
N PRO A 219 1.84 -14.09 11.45
CA PRO A 219 1.95 -14.40 10.02
C PRO A 219 0.87 -13.74 9.16
N HIS A 220 -0.35 -13.65 9.69
CA HIS A 220 -1.48 -13.01 9.02
C HIS A 220 -1.36 -11.48 8.89
N ARG A 221 -0.42 -10.86 9.62
CA ARG A 221 -0.05 -9.44 9.47
C ARG A 221 1.07 -9.21 8.47
N ASN A 222 1.69 -10.27 7.97
CA ASN A 222 2.70 -10.20 6.91
C ASN A 222 2.03 -10.47 5.57
N CYS A 223 1.73 -9.39 4.85
CA CYS A 223 0.97 -9.40 3.61
C CYS A 223 1.66 -8.56 2.53
N VAL A 224 1.74 -9.09 1.32
CA VAL A 224 2.24 -8.37 0.15
C VAL A 224 1.16 -8.31 -0.92
N TYR A 225 0.89 -7.11 -1.41
CA TYR A 225 -0.01 -6.88 -2.53
C TYR A 225 0.79 -6.68 -3.81
N PHE A 226 0.47 -7.45 -4.83
CA PHE A 226 1.03 -7.31 -6.15
C PHE A 226 0.02 -6.65 -7.08
N PHE A 227 0.34 -5.44 -7.54
CA PHE A 227 -0.48 -4.69 -8.47
C PHE A 227 0.20 -4.57 -9.82
N ARG A 228 -0.63 -4.53 -10.86
CA ARG A 228 -0.17 -4.39 -12.23
C ARG A 228 -1.03 -3.41 -13.03
N PRO A 229 -0.46 -2.61 -13.93
CA PRO A 229 -1.27 -1.79 -14.84
C PRO A 229 -2.13 -2.67 -15.77
N PHE A 230 -3.37 -2.25 -16.03
CA PHE A 230 -4.32 -3.05 -16.80
C PHE A 230 -3.88 -3.37 -18.24
N LYS A 231 -3.10 -2.49 -18.88
CA LYS A 231 -2.66 -2.62 -20.30
C LYS A 231 -1.37 -3.42 -20.48
N SER A 232 -1.11 -4.41 -19.64
CA SER A 232 0.17 -5.13 -19.66
C SER A 232 0.03 -6.50 -20.34
N ASN A 233 1.00 -6.86 -21.19
CA ASN A 233 0.92 -8.02 -22.10
C ASN A 233 1.31 -9.38 -21.49
N SER A 234 1.78 -9.42 -20.24
CA SER A 234 2.15 -10.70 -19.61
C SER A 234 1.01 -11.24 -18.77
N GLU A 235 1.14 -12.47 -18.31
CA GLU A 235 0.08 -13.18 -17.61
C GLU A 235 -0.27 -12.56 -16.23
N ASP A 236 -1.54 -12.69 -15.83
CA ASP A 236 -2.09 -12.11 -14.59
C ASP A 236 -1.94 -13.06 -13.38
N PHE A 237 -0.75 -13.62 -13.17
CA PHE A 237 -0.47 -14.45 -11.99
C PHE A 237 0.97 -14.31 -11.48
N ILE A 238 1.18 -14.68 -10.22
CA ILE A 238 2.50 -14.65 -9.57
C ILE A 238 3.23 -15.95 -9.91
N ASN A 239 4.36 -15.84 -10.60
CA ASN A 239 5.23 -16.96 -10.93
C ASN A 239 6.71 -16.62 -10.66
N SER A 240 7.61 -17.55 -10.97
CA SER A 240 9.05 -17.36 -10.76
C SER A 240 9.60 -16.14 -11.53
N GLU A 241 9.23 -15.97 -12.79
CA GLU A 241 9.69 -14.84 -13.62
C GLU A 241 9.21 -13.50 -13.06
N PHE A 242 7.95 -13.46 -12.62
CA PHE A 242 7.37 -12.29 -11.98
C PHE A 242 8.12 -11.91 -10.69
N LEU A 243 8.38 -12.88 -9.80
CA LEU A 243 9.11 -12.62 -8.56
C LEU A 243 10.56 -12.19 -8.82
N GLN A 244 11.21 -12.73 -9.86
CA GLN A 244 12.55 -12.30 -10.28
C GLN A 244 12.61 -10.81 -10.67
N SER A 245 11.51 -10.22 -11.14
CA SER A 245 11.46 -8.77 -11.41
C SER A 245 11.69 -7.91 -10.15
N PHE A 246 11.58 -8.50 -8.96
CA PHE A 246 11.83 -7.87 -7.66
C PHE A 246 13.22 -8.21 -7.07
N ILE A 247 14.16 -8.77 -7.86
CA ILE A 247 15.51 -9.08 -7.37
C ILE A 247 16.23 -7.86 -6.78
N LYS A 248 16.09 -6.69 -7.41
CA LYS A 248 16.66 -5.43 -6.90
C LYS A 248 16.05 -5.01 -5.57
N PHE A 249 14.79 -5.35 -5.36
CA PHE A 249 14.15 -5.12 -4.07
C PHE A 249 14.80 -6.00 -3.01
N PHE A 250 14.94 -7.31 -3.28
CA PHE A 250 15.64 -8.25 -2.40
C PHE A 250 17.06 -7.79 -2.04
N GLU A 251 17.87 -7.38 -3.02
CA GLU A 251 19.23 -6.86 -2.81
C GLU A 251 19.29 -5.63 -1.88
N CYS A 252 18.19 -4.88 -1.77
CA CYS A 252 18.09 -3.70 -0.91
C CYS A 252 17.54 -4.01 0.49
N ILE A 253 17.10 -5.23 0.77
CA ILE A 253 16.56 -5.59 2.08
C ILE A 253 17.71 -5.81 3.05
N ASP A 254 17.77 -4.97 4.07
CA ASP A 254 18.65 -5.16 5.20
C ASP A 254 17.90 -5.99 6.26
N ILE A 255 18.24 -7.29 6.32
CA ILE A 255 17.55 -8.29 7.17
C ILE A 255 17.88 -8.07 8.66
N ASP A 256 19.08 -7.54 8.95
CA ASP A 256 19.59 -7.38 10.31
C ASP A 256 19.19 -6.04 10.94
N ASN A 257 18.63 -5.14 10.15
CA ASN A 257 18.11 -3.88 10.64
C ASN A 257 16.72 -4.05 11.28
N SER A 258 16.73 -4.21 12.60
CA SER A 258 15.54 -4.25 13.46
C SER A 258 14.80 -2.91 13.58
N SER A 259 15.40 -1.81 13.13
CA SER A 259 14.88 -0.45 13.37
C SER A 259 13.75 -0.01 12.43
N LEU A 260 13.28 -0.89 11.54
CA LEU A 260 12.09 -0.56 10.76
C LEU A 260 10.82 -0.86 11.55
N ASN A 261 10.39 0.19 12.24
CA ASN A 261 9.12 0.85 11.94
C ASN A 261 8.23 0.00 11.00
N LEU A 262 7.61 -1.02 11.55
CA LEU A 262 6.17 -1.15 11.81
C LEU A 262 5.29 0.03 11.33
N ASP A 263 5.57 0.49 10.13
CA ASP A 263 5.19 1.76 9.56
C ASP A 263 3.69 1.72 9.25
N ASN A 264 2.90 2.48 10.00
CA ASN A 264 1.45 2.70 9.82
C ASN A 264 1.14 3.34 8.45
N LYS A 265 1.53 2.67 7.36
CA LYS A 265 1.51 3.15 5.98
C LYS A 265 0.37 2.57 5.17
N PHE A 266 -0.21 1.47 5.63
CA PHE A 266 -1.29 0.77 4.95
C PHE A 266 -2.58 0.90 5.74
N TYR A 267 -3.65 1.26 5.03
CA TYR A 267 -5.00 1.35 5.57
C TYR A 267 -5.95 0.71 4.57
N SER A 268 -6.56 -0.40 4.97
CA SER A 268 -7.51 -1.15 4.16
C SER A 268 -8.95 -0.87 4.58
N ILE A 269 -9.85 -0.64 3.63
CA ILE A 269 -11.29 -0.49 3.84
C ILE A 269 -12.01 -1.61 3.09
N TYR A 270 -12.72 -2.46 3.83
CA TYR A 270 -13.43 -3.62 3.26
C TYR A 270 -14.94 -3.38 3.10
N ASP A 271 -15.55 -2.60 4.00
CA ASP A 271 -16.95 -2.19 3.94
C ASP A 271 -17.04 -0.66 4.03
N MET A 272 -17.62 -0.01 3.02
CA MET A 272 -17.79 1.45 3.00
C MET A 272 -18.81 1.96 4.04
N LYS A 273 -19.40 1.08 4.86
CA LYS A 273 -20.36 1.43 5.91
C LYS A 273 -19.80 1.37 7.33
N CYS A 274 -18.59 0.86 7.53
CA CYS A 274 -17.99 0.66 8.86
C CYS A 274 -16.49 0.94 8.84
N SER A 275 -15.92 1.40 9.96
CA SER A 275 -14.46 1.49 10.12
C SER A 275 -13.79 0.12 9.93
N ASN A 276 -12.50 0.13 9.56
CA ASN A 276 -11.77 -1.10 9.25
C ASN A 276 -11.52 -2.02 10.46
N ASP A 277 -11.81 -1.56 11.67
CA ASP A 277 -11.86 -2.35 12.90
C ASP A 277 -13.28 -2.80 13.29
N ARG A 278 -14.29 -2.51 12.47
CA ARG A 278 -15.70 -2.89 12.68
C ARG A 278 -16.27 -3.61 11.49
N ILE A 279 -15.42 -4.34 10.78
CA ILE A 279 -15.82 -5.11 9.62
C ILE A 279 -17.01 -5.98 10.02
N ASN A 280 -18.16 -5.76 9.36
CA ASN A 280 -19.36 -6.55 9.60
C ASN A 280 -19.09 -7.99 9.17
N ILE A 281 -18.80 -8.84 10.17
CA ILE A 281 -18.83 -10.29 10.01
C ILE A 281 -20.31 -10.64 9.95
N LYS A 282 -20.90 -10.55 8.76
CA LYS A 282 -22.17 -11.23 8.55
C LYS A 282 -21.83 -12.71 8.63
N ASN A 283 -22.35 -13.41 9.63
CA ASN A 283 -22.53 -14.86 9.58
C ASN A 283 -23.60 -15.15 8.52
N ASN A 284 -23.30 -14.86 7.26
CA ASN A 284 -24.14 -15.17 6.13
C ASN A 284 -23.23 -15.86 5.12
N ASN A 285 -23.50 -17.15 4.93
CA ASN A 285 -23.36 -17.83 3.65
C ASN A 285 -23.78 -16.87 2.52
N ASP A 286 -23.11 -16.97 1.37
CA ASP A 286 -23.50 -16.30 0.11
C ASP A 286 -23.24 -14.78 -0.02
N LEU A 287 -21.96 -14.37 -0.03
CA LEU A 287 -21.57 -13.22 -0.88
C LEU A 287 -20.57 -13.56 -1.99
N TYR A 288 -20.11 -14.82 -2.08
CA TYR A 288 -19.46 -15.42 -3.26
C TYR A 288 -19.66 -16.95 -3.38
N GLU A 289 -20.57 -17.56 -2.61
CA GLU A 289 -20.85 -19.00 -2.68
C GLU A 289 -21.84 -19.30 -3.82
N ASP A 290 -21.33 -19.42 -5.05
CA ASP A 290 -21.90 -20.41 -5.99
C ASP A 290 -20.88 -20.89 -7.02
N LYS A 291 -19.60 -20.79 -6.68
CA LYS A 291 -18.59 -21.69 -7.22
C LYS A 291 -17.82 -22.20 -6.02
N SER A 292 -17.90 -23.51 -5.79
CA SER A 292 -16.92 -24.19 -4.96
C SER A 292 -15.54 -23.67 -5.34
N LEU A 293 -14.79 -23.19 -4.35
CA LEU A 293 -13.36 -22.98 -4.51
C LEU A 293 -12.78 -24.24 -5.17
N PRO A 294 -11.91 -24.13 -6.18
CA PRO A 294 -11.27 -25.32 -6.72
C PRO A 294 -10.62 -26.08 -5.57
N ASN A 295 -10.89 -27.39 -5.48
CA ASN A 295 -10.17 -28.25 -4.56
C ASN A 295 -8.68 -28.12 -4.91
N TYR A 296 -7.91 -27.46 -4.05
CA TYR A 296 -6.46 -27.25 -4.19
C TYR A 296 -5.66 -28.57 -4.21
N SER A 297 -6.33 -29.72 -4.11
CA SER A 297 -5.78 -31.06 -4.23
C SER A 297 -5.67 -31.60 -5.67
N ASP A 298 -6.21 -30.91 -6.68
CA ASP A 298 -6.30 -31.47 -8.05
C ASP A 298 -5.47 -30.71 -9.11
N ILE A 299 -4.45 -29.95 -8.72
CA ILE A 299 -3.43 -29.49 -9.67
C ILE A 299 -2.58 -30.71 -10.08
N LYS A 300 -3.01 -31.40 -11.14
CA LYS A 300 -2.16 -32.35 -11.86
C LYS A 300 -1.14 -31.56 -12.67
N PHE A 301 0.11 -31.61 -12.23
CA PHE A 301 1.22 -31.29 -13.11
C PHE A 301 1.29 -32.38 -14.18
N GLU A 302 0.88 -32.05 -15.40
CA GLU A 302 1.29 -32.83 -16.57
C GLU A 302 2.82 -32.75 -16.64
N LYS A 303 3.45 -33.88 -16.37
CA LYS A 303 4.85 -34.09 -16.72
C LYS A 303 4.87 -34.42 -18.20
N ASP A 304 5.28 -33.46 -19.02
CA ASP A 304 5.65 -33.74 -20.40
C ASP A 304 6.86 -34.70 -20.41
N LEU A 305 6.67 -35.78 -21.16
CA LEU A 305 7.66 -36.81 -21.52
C LEU A 305 8.62 -36.28 -22.61
#